data_AF-A0A1H5K8U6-F1
#
_entry.id   AF-A0A1H5K8U6-F1
#
_cell.length_a   1.000
_cell.length_b   1.000
_cell.length_c   1.000
_cell.angle_alpha   90.00
_cell.angle_beta   90.00
_cell.angle_gamma   90.00
#
_symmetry.space_group_name_H-M   'P 1'
#
loop_
_entity.id
_entity.type
_entity.pdbx_description
1 polymer ?
#
loop_
_entity_poly.entity_id
_entity_poly.type
_entity_poly.pdbx_seq_one_letter_code
_entity_poly.pdbx_strand_id
1 'polypeptide(L)'
;MPRIRPGRVRTKNTNRREPLLLSSMSPQDFNVRPGEVRSIVCPDCRTWRRIIGETILKIRPHGLDKGKATEGEKRPLCPGSDQLVDVDIDVRRWQARQDRLLRDAMPQENRRAARQFYKPIPAPAAPVSRIHAGVTQEAARQAYLDHVDECVQCGTGQHCTDGGDLAHRYVLVCNAELAREKAKPIARRAQWEKTAPAVRDADTRRADILAGSAPAEGPDVPLAPVDEKTFARRQAELGRQYAARTATA
;
A
#
# COMPACT_ATOMS: atom_id res chain seq x y z
N MET A 1 -8.91 22.25 -33.00
CA MET A 1 -7.46 22.41 -32.71
C MET A 1 -7.25 23.65 -31.87
N PRO A 2 -6.61 23.57 -30.68
CA PRO A 2 -6.38 24.75 -29.87
C PRO A 2 -5.45 25.71 -30.63
N ARG A 3 -5.94 26.94 -30.86
CA ARG A 3 -5.21 28.02 -31.53
C ARG A 3 -4.01 28.43 -30.67
N ILE A 4 -2.83 27.92 -30.98
CA ILE A 4 -1.58 28.43 -30.41
C ILE A 4 -1.37 29.82 -31.00
N ARG A 5 -1.70 30.86 -30.24
CA ARG A 5 -1.34 32.22 -30.62
C ARG A 5 0.18 32.35 -30.48
N PRO A 6 0.95 32.64 -31.56
CA PRO A 6 2.34 33.00 -31.40
C PRO A 6 2.39 34.25 -30.54
N GLY A 7 3.05 34.16 -29.38
CA GLY A 7 3.22 35.27 -28.46
C GLY A 7 4.14 36.31 -29.07
N ARG A 8 3.63 37.11 -30.02
CA ARG A 8 4.35 38.25 -30.58
C ARG A 8 4.69 39.20 -29.42
N VAL A 9 5.97 39.48 -29.23
CA VAL A 9 6.44 40.47 -28.24
C VAL A 9 5.89 41.83 -28.65
N ARG A 10 4.82 42.28 -28.00
CA ARG A 10 4.12 43.54 -28.34
C ARG A 10 4.78 44.77 -27.72
N THR A 11 5.68 44.62 -26.75
CA THR A 11 6.20 45.76 -25.99
C THR A 11 7.72 45.75 -25.91
N LYS A 12 8.33 46.85 -26.35
CA LYS A 12 9.75 47.22 -26.11
C LYS A 12 10.06 47.42 -24.61
N ASN A 13 9.04 47.35 -23.74
CA ASN A 13 9.20 47.58 -22.32
C ASN A 13 10.04 46.48 -21.66
N THR A 14 11.02 46.89 -20.87
CA THR A 14 11.90 46.04 -20.06
C THR A 14 11.94 46.61 -18.66
N ASN A 15 12.20 45.80 -17.64
CA ASN A 15 12.33 46.29 -16.26
C ASN A 15 13.61 47.12 -15.98
N ARG A 16 14.44 47.37 -17.02
CA ARG A 16 15.69 48.16 -16.98
C ARG A 16 16.78 47.58 -16.06
N ARG A 17 16.61 46.36 -15.55
CA ARG A 17 17.67 45.64 -14.85
C ARG A 17 18.71 45.14 -15.85
N GLU A 18 19.87 44.80 -15.33
CA GLU A 18 20.89 44.12 -16.12
C GLU A 18 20.34 42.81 -16.72
N PRO A 19 20.74 42.48 -17.96
CA PRO A 19 20.38 41.22 -18.58
C PRO A 19 20.81 40.04 -17.72
N LEU A 20 19.91 39.07 -17.59
CA LEU A 20 20.18 37.84 -16.87
C LEU A 20 20.97 36.90 -17.78
N LEU A 21 22.25 36.71 -17.44
CA LEU A 21 23.14 35.78 -18.12
C LEU A 21 22.80 34.34 -17.73
N LEU A 22 22.56 33.46 -18.71
CA LEU A 22 22.28 32.06 -18.43
C LEU A 22 23.49 31.32 -17.85
N SER A 23 24.71 31.76 -18.16
CA SER A 23 25.93 31.21 -17.57
C SER A 23 26.00 31.41 -16.05
N SER A 24 25.36 32.45 -15.52
CA SER A 24 25.33 32.76 -14.09
C SER A 24 24.32 31.90 -13.30
N MET A 25 23.42 31.20 -14.00
CA MET A 25 22.34 30.43 -13.41
C MET A 25 22.63 28.93 -13.33
N SER A 26 21.94 28.25 -12.41
CA SER A 26 21.97 26.78 -12.38
C SER A 26 21.42 26.24 -13.71
N PRO A 27 22.08 25.25 -14.34
CA PRO A 27 21.58 24.64 -15.57
C PRO A 27 20.19 24.01 -15.46
N GLN A 28 19.71 23.75 -14.23
CA GLN A 28 18.37 23.21 -13.95
C GLN A 28 17.30 24.30 -13.89
N ASP A 29 17.67 25.58 -13.83
CA ASP A 29 16.77 26.72 -13.66
C ASP A 29 16.34 27.35 -14.99
N PHE A 30 16.74 26.76 -16.12
CA PHE A 30 16.31 27.23 -17.44
C PHE A 30 16.21 26.08 -18.44
N ASN A 31 15.36 26.27 -19.44
CA ASN A 31 15.25 25.43 -20.62
C ASN A 31 15.38 26.30 -21.86
N VAL A 32 16.42 26.06 -22.66
CA VAL A 32 16.66 26.73 -23.95
C VAL A 32 16.85 25.73 -25.09
N ARG A 33 16.35 24.49 -24.94
CA ARG A 33 16.43 23.46 -25.99
C ARG A 33 15.82 23.95 -27.30
N PRO A 34 16.50 23.76 -28.45
CA PRO A 34 15.93 24.05 -29.75
C PRO A 34 14.63 23.26 -29.99
N GLY A 35 13.57 23.93 -30.46
CA GLY A 35 12.27 23.30 -30.72
C GLY A 35 11.33 23.22 -29.51
N GLU A 36 11.82 23.48 -28.29
CA GLU A 36 11.00 23.51 -27.07
C GLU A 36 10.65 24.94 -26.65
N VAL A 37 9.68 25.05 -25.73
CA VAL A 37 9.32 26.35 -25.15
C VAL A 37 10.44 26.82 -24.23
N ARG A 38 11.10 27.91 -24.60
CA ARG A 38 12.12 28.55 -23.77
C ARG A 38 11.52 28.99 -22.44
N SER A 39 12.10 28.55 -21.33
CA SER A 39 11.62 28.86 -19.98
C SER A 39 12.76 29.08 -19.01
N ILE A 40 12.50 29.83 -17.95
CA ILE A 40 13.49 30.21 -16.94
C ILE A 40 12.80 30.39 -15.60
N VAL A 41 13.47 29.99 -14.53
CA VAL A 41 13.06 30.28 -13.15
C VAL A 41 13.38 31.75 -12.88
N CYS A 42 12.35 32.53 -12.55
CA CYS A 42 12.55 33.92 -12.17
C CYS A 42 13.36 34.00 -10.85
N PRO A 43 14.45 34.79 -10.76
CA PRO A 43 15.28 34.87 -9.56
C PRO A 43 14.54 35.46 -8.35
N ASP A 44 13.60 36.39 -8.57
CA ASP A 44 12.86 37.03 -7.48
C ASP A 44 11.73 36.14 -6.92
N CYS A 45 10.93 35.48 -7.78
CA CYS A 45 9.76 34.70 -7.34
C CYS A 45 9.92 33.17 -7.42
N ARG A 46 11.10 32.68 -7.83
CA ARG A 46 11.46 31.25 -7.98
C ARG A 46 10.40 30.39 -8.67
N THR A 47 9.70 30.98 -9.62
CA THR A 47 8.65 30.31 -10.39
C THR A 47 9.08 30.19 -11.84
N TRP A 48 8.79 29.04 -12.45
CA TRP A 48 9.03 28.82 -13.87
C TRP A 48 8.20 29.75 -14.73
N ARG A 49 8.87 30.56 -15.56
CA ARG A 49 8.28 31.51 -16.49
C ARG A 49 8.75 31.22 -17.90
N ARG A 50 7.95 31.61 -18.89
CA ARG A 50 8.37 31.53 -20.30
C ARG A 50 9.29 32.68 -20.64
N ILE A 51 10.32 32.41 -21.43
CA ILE A 51 11.08 33.43 -22.14
C ILE A 51 10.31 33.75 -23.42
N ILE A 52 10.08 35.03 -23.66
CA ILE A 52 9.41 35.52 -24.87
C ILE A 52 10.41 36.29 -25.74
N GLY A 53 10.18 36.27 -27.05
CA GLY A 53 11.01 36.95 -28.05
C GLY A 53 11.83 35.99 -28.91
N GLU A 54 12.24 36.50 -30.06
CA GLU A 54 13.09 35.78 -31.01
C GLU A 54 14.51 36.33 -30.97
N THR A 55 14.67 37.65 -31.14
CA THR A 55 15.95 38.37 -31.10
C THR A 55 16.27 38.96 -29.74
N ILE A 56 15.29 39.60 -29.09
CA ILE A 56 15.41 40.13 -27.74
C ILE A 56 14.63 39.24 -26.81
N LEU A 57 15.33 38.51 -25.95
CA LEU A 57 14.75 37.56 -25.03
C LEU A 57 14.47 38.23 -23.69
N LYS A 58 13.26 38.01 -23.15
CA LYS A 58 12.88 38.50 -21.82
C LYS A 58 11.93 37.56 -21.10
N ILE A 59 11.90 37.65 -19.78
CA ILE A 59 10.96 36.91 -18.94
C ILE A 59 9.54 37.45 -19.17
N ARG A 60 8.60 36.54 -19.46
CA ARG A 60 7.18 36.91 -19.64
C ARG A 60 6.66 37.66 -18.41
N PRO A 61 5.83 38.71 -18.60
CA PRO A 61 5.22 39.43 -17.50
C PRO A 61 4.48 38.52 -16.52
N HIS A 62 4.73 38.68 -15.21
CA HIS A 62 4.10 37.87 -14.17
C HIS A 62 4.03 38.61 -12.81
N GLY A 63 3.10 38.19 -11.95
CA GLY A 63 2.94 38.69 -10.58
C GLY A 63 3.60 37.81 -9.51
N LEU A 64 3.68 38.33 -8.29
CA LEU A 64 4.29 37.65 -7.13
C LEU A 64 3.44 36.48 -6.59
N ASP A 65 2.11 36.54 -6.73
CA ASP A 65 1.21 35.57 -6.09
C ASP A 65 0.92 34.32 -6.94
N LYS A 66 0.93 33.16 -6.26
CA LYS A 66 0.41 31.87 -6.79
C LYS A 66 -1.08 31.65 -6.48
N GLY A 67 -1.72 32.56 -5.73
CA GLY A 67 -3.14 32.46 -5.33
C GLY A 67 -4.14 32.86 -6.43
N LYS A 68 -5.40 32.41 -6.29
CA LYS A 68 -6.52 32.99 -7.03
C LYS A 68 -6.70 34.44 -6.54
N ALA A 69 -6.82 35.38 -7.46
CA ALA A 69 -7.08 36.76 -7.10
C ALA A 69 -8.56 36.85 -6.82
N THR A 70 -8.89 37.51 -5.72
CA THR A 70 -10.21 38.10 -5.49
C THR A 70 -10.49 39.10 -6.62
N GLU A 71 -11.73 39.09 -7.10
CA GLU A 71 -12.17 39.90 -8.22
C GLU A 71 -11.98 41.40 -7.90
N GLY A 72 -11.21 42.12 -8.70
CA GLY A 72 -10.99 43.57 -8.56
C GLY A 72 -9.61 44.03 -8.05
N GLU A 73 -8.77 43.15 -7.51
CA GLU A 73 -7.45 43.53 -6.95
C GLU A 73 -6.32 43.44 -8.00
N LYS A 74 -5.62 44.55 -8.24
CA LYS A 74 -4.44 44.57 -9.13
C LYS A 74 -3.29 43.84 -8.46
N ARG A 75 -2.98 42.64 -8.93
CA ARG A 75 -1.84 41.85 -8.45
C ARG A 75 -0.53 42.65 -8.60
N PRO A 76 0.34 42.69 -7.57
CA PRO A 76 1.65 43.28 -7.71
C PRO A 76 2.47 42.52 -8.75
N LEU A 77 3.09 43.25 -9.69
CA LEU A 77 4.03 42.66 -10.65
C LEU A 77 5.29 42.20 -9.91
N CYS A 78 5.85 41.08 -10.36
CA CYS A 78 7.14 40.63 -9.87
C CYS A 78 8.26 41.58 -10.34
N PRO A 79 9.23 41.95 -9.50
CA PRO A 79 10.36 42.79 -9.91
C PRO A 79 11.17 42.22 -11.09
N GLY A 80 11.27 40.89 -11.19
CA GLY A 80 11.92 40.17 -12.30
C GLY A 80 11.04 39.97 -13.54
N SER A 81 9.82 40.50 -13.52
CA SER A 81 8.96 40.59 -14.71
C SER A 81 9.64 41.44 -15.79
N ASP A 82 9.53 41.07 -17.07
CA ASP A 82 10.15 41.80 -18.19
C ASP A 82 11.68 42.00 -18.08
N GLN A 83 12.38 41.16 -17.31
CA GLN A 83 13.85 41.15 -17.29
C GLN A 83 14.41 40.56 -18.59
N LEU A 84 15.41 41.23 -19.16
CA LEU A 84 16.14 40.71 -20.32
C LEU A 84 16.90 39.43 -19.95
N VAL A 85 16.98 38.51 -20.89
CA VAL A 85 17.74 37.26 -20.76
C VAL A 85 18.75 37.20 -21.89
N ASP A 86 20.01 36.98 -21.55
CA ASP A 86 21.06 36.77 -22.55
C ASP A 86 21.46 35.29 -22.56
N VAL A 87 21.52 34.71 -23.75
CA VAL A 87 21.92 33.32 -23.96
C VAL A 87 23.40 33.31 -24.28
N ASP A 88 24.21 33.56 -23.25
CA ASP A 88 25.67 33.64 -23.30
C ASP A 88 26.36 32.27 -23.16
N ILE A 89 25.62 31.20 -23.42
CA ILE A 89 26.07 29.82 -23.32
C ILE A 89 26.00 29.13 -24.69
N ASP A 90 26.89 28.17 -24.91
CA ASP A 90 26.75 27.23 -26.02
C ASP A 90 25.57 26.28 -25.72
N VAL A 91 24.43 26.55 -26.37
CA VAL A 91 23.19 25.79 -26.22
C VAL A 91 23.38 24.30 -26.56
N ARG A 92 24.21 23.97 -27.57
CA ARG A 92 24.47 22.57 -27.95
C ARG A 92 25.28 21.86 -26.87
N ARG A 93 26.32 22.52 -26.35
CA ARG A 93 27.14 21.98 -25.25
C ARG A 93 26.34 21.83 -23.96
N TRP A 94 25.50 22.81 -23.63
CA TRP A 94 24.58 22.74 -22.50
C TRP A 94 23.59 21.59 -22.66
N GLN A 95 22.98 21.45 -23.85
CA GLN A 95 22.04 20.37 -24.15
C GLN A 95 22.70 18.99 -23.99
N ALA A 96 23.91 18.80 -24.54
CA ALA A 96 24.66 17.56 -24.39
C ALA A 96 24.94 17.22 -22.92
N ARG A 97 25.25 18.23 -22.09
CA ARG A 97 25.43 18.07 -20.64
C ARG A 97 24.13 17.68 -19.94
N GLN A 98 23.01 18.31 -20.28
CA GLN A 98 21.70 17.96 -19.73
C GLN A 98 21.24 16.56 -20.17
N ASP A 99 21.46 16.19 -21.43
CA ASP A 99 21.15 14.86 -21.95
C ASP A 99 22.01 13.77 -21.31
N ARG A 100 23.26 14.09 -20.97
CA ARG A 100 24.13 13.21 -20.18
C ARG A 100 23.58 13.05 -18.76
N LEU A 101 23.21 14.14 -18.09
CA LEU A 101 22.57 14.06 -16.77
C LEU A 101 21.28 13.26 -16.80
N LEU A 102 20.48 13.34 -17.87
CA LEU A 102 19.28 12.52 -18.05
C LEU A 102 19.58 11.05 -18.37
N ARG A 103 20.67 10.74 -19.09
CA ARG A 103 21.13 9.37 -19.36
C ARG A 103 21.75 8.71 -18.13
N ASP A 104 22.57 9.47 -17.39
CA ASP A 104 23.21 9.05 -16.15
C ASP A 104 22.21 9.04 -14.98
N ALA A 105 21.13 9.84 -15.06
CA ALA A 105 19.95 9.68 -14.22
C ALA A 105 19.28 8.37 -14.61
N MET A 106 19.63 7.32 -13.86
CA MET A 106 19.15 5.95 -14.05
C MET A 106 17.66 5.96 -14.46
N PRO A 107 17.34 5.58 -15.72
CA PRO A 107 15.96 5.54 -16.20
C PRO A 107 15.08 4.83 -15.19
N GLN A 108 13.84 5.27 -15.00
CA GLN A 108 12.94 4.64 -14.03
C GLN A 108 12.77 3.13 -14.31
N GLU A 109 12.95 2.73 -15.57
CA GLU A 109 13.00 1.37 -16.10
C GLU A 109 14.29 0.61 -15.74
N ASN A 110 15.42 1.32 -15.68
CA ASN A 110 16.74 0.77 -15.34
C ASN A 110 17.02 0.77 -13.83
N ARG A 111 16.26 1.54 -13.05
CA ARG A 111 16.12 1.25 -11.62
C ARG A 111 15.56 -0.16 -11.57
N ARG A 112 16.41 -1.13 -11.22
CA ARG A 112 15.93 -2.47 -10.87
C ARG A 112 14.75 -2.24 -9.94
N ALA A 113 13.54 -2.65 -10.34
CA ALA A 113 12.42 -2.70 -9.43
C ALA A 113 12.97 -3.31 -8.16
N ALA A 114 12.85 -2.63 -7.02
CA ALA A 114 13.39 -3.12 -5.78
C ALA A 114 12.83 -4.54 -5.64
N ARG A 115 13.65 -5.56 -5.91
CA ARG A 115 13.27 -6.94 -5.62
C ARG A 115 13.14 -6.87 -4.12
N GLN A 116 11.90 -6.86 -3.64
CA GLN A 116 11.63 -7.03 -2.23
C GLN A 116 12.19 -8.41 -1.92
N PHE A 117 13.45 -8.44 -1.48
CA PHE A 117 13.98 -9.54 -0.74
C PHE A 117 13.21 -9.50 0.57
N TYR A 118 12.03 -10.12 0.57
CA TYR A 118 11.38 -10.43 1.82
C TYR A 118 12.39 -11.24 2.60
N LYS A 119 12.67 -10.80 3.84
CA LYS A 119 13.22 -11.72 4.82
C LYS A 119 12.35 -12.98 4.73
N PRO A 120 12.94 -14.17 4.59
CA PRO A 120 12.19 -15.42 4.66
C PRO A 120 11.25 -15.26 5.85
N ILE A 121 9.94 -15.35 5.59
CA ILE A 121 8.96 -15.23 6.66
C ILE A 121 9.38 -16.32 7.64
N PRO A 122 9.78 -15.96 8.88
CA PRO A 122 10.17 -16.97 9.85
C PRO A 122 9.02 -17.96 9.93
N ALA A 123 9.34 -19.26 9.98
CA ALA A 123 8.32 -20.29 10.12
C ALA A 123 7.33 -19.81 11.17
N PRO A 124 6.01 -19.80 10.86
CA PRO A 124 5.02 -19.26 11.77
C PRO A 124 5.27 -19.88 13.13
N ALA A 125 5.38 -19.04 14.17
CA ALA A 125 5.54 -19.52 15.52
C ALA A 125 4.49 -20.60 15.75
N ALA A 126 4.88 -21.70 16.41
CA ALA A 126 3.94 -22.77 16.71
C ALA A 126 2.68 -22.12 17.30
N PRO A 127 1.48 -22.46 16.80
CA PRO A 127 0.26 -21.84 17.28
C PRO A 127 0.23 -21.92 18.81
N VAL A 128 -0.26 -20.89 19.50
CA VAL A 128 -0.25 -20.84 20.98
C VAL A 128 -0.89 -22.09 21.60
N SER A 129 -1.82 -22.73 20.87
CA SER A 129 -2.40 -24.04 21.21
C SER A 129 -1.39 -25.20 21.30
N ARG A 130 -0.28 -25.15 20.57
CA ARG A 130 0.84 -26.11 20.62
C ARG A 130 1.95 -25.70 21.57
N ILE A 131 2.17 -24.40 21.81
CA ILE A 131 3.17 -23.92 22.79
C ILE A 131 2.77 -24.29 24.23
N HIS A 132 1.47 -24.41 24.48
CA HIS A 132 0.90 -24.90 25.74
C HIS A 132 0.38 -26.34 25.66
N ALA A 133 0.97 -27.18 24.80
CA ALA A 133 0.84 -28.62 25.01
C ALA A 133 1.65 -29.00 26.27
N GLY A 134 1.21 -28.51 27.43
CA GLY A 134 1.47 -29.21 28.68
C GLY A 134 1.10 -30.68 28.47
N VAL A 135 1.80 -31.57 29.18
CA VAL A 135 1.68 -33.03 29.02
C VAL A 135 0.22 -33.39 28.77
N THR A 136 -0.08 -33.87 27.56
CA THR A 136 -1.45 -34.24 27.19
C THR A 136 -1.88 -35.42 28.06
N GLN A 137 -3.19 -35.59 28.26
CA GLN A 137 -3.70 -36.72 29.03
C GLN A 137 -3.19 -38.06 28.47
N GLU A 138 -3.14 -38.17 27.14
CA GLU A 138 -2.63 -39.34 26.43
C GLU A 138 -1.13 -39.54 26.65
N ALA A 139 -0.31 -38.49 26.57
CA ALA A 139 1.13 -38.59 26.84
C ALA A 139 1.41 -38.95 28.32
N ALA A 140 0.66 -38.39 29.27
CA ALA A 140 0.80 -38.74 30.68
C ALA A 140 0.38 -40.20 30.96
N ARG A 141 -0.68 -40.68 30.28
CA ARG A 141 -1.11 -42.07 30.35
C ARG A 141 -0.05 -43.00 29.78
N GLN A 142 0.48 -42.68 28.60
CA GLN A 142 1.46 -43.53 27.93
C GLN A 142 2.74 -43.63 28.76
N ALA A 143 3.26 -42.51 29.27
CA ALA A 143 4.44 -42.53 30.14
C ALA A 143 4.24 -43.38 31.42
N TYR A 144 3.04 -43.40 32.00
CA TYR A 144 2.73 -44.27 33.13
C TYR A 144 2.70 -45.75 32.72
N LEU A 145 2.09 -46.08 31.57
CA LEU A 145 2.01 -47.46 31.07
C LEU A 145 3.38 -48.00 30.64
N ASP A 146 4.17 -47.21 29.92
CA ASP A 146 5.53 -47.56 29.51
C ASP A 146 6.37 -47.92 30.75
N HIS A 147 6.23 -47.15 31.83
CA HIS A 147 6.90 -47.45 33.09
C HIS A 147 6.41 -48.75 33.73
N VAL A 148 5.09 -49.00 33.74
CA VAL A 148 4.54 -50.26 34.29
C VAL A 148 5.06 -51.47 33.52
N ASP A 149 5.19 -51.36 32.20
CA ASP A 149 5.67 -52.43 31.33
C ASP A 149 7.18 -52.69 31.51
N GLU A 150 7.99 -51.65 31.74
CA GLU A 150 9.44 -51.75 31.89
C GLU A 150 9.91 -52.02 33.34
N CYS A 151 9.11 -51.66 34.35
CA CYS A 151 9.49 -51.77 35.75
C CYS A 151 8.97 -53.07 36.39
N VAL A 152 9.90 -53.94 36.83
CA VAL A 152 9.57 -55.24 37.46
C VAL A 152 8.74 -55.10 38.74
N GLN A 153 8.94 -54.04 39.53
CA GLN A 153 8.14 -53.79 40.75
C GLN A 153 6.69 -53.45 40.37
N CYS A 154 6.51 -52.47 39.47
CA CYS A 154 5.20 -52.02 39.02
C CYS A 154 4.42 -53.11 38.24
N GLY A 155 5.10 -53.87 37.39
CA GLY A 155 4.50 -54.97 36.62
C GLY A 155 4.03 -56.15 37.49
N THR A 156 4.56 -56.31 38.69
CA THR A 156 4.14 -57.35 39.66
C THR A 156 3.08 -56.87 40.65
N GLY A 157 2.59 -55.63 40.50
CA GLY A 157 1.55 -55.04 41.35
C GLY A 157 2.07 -54.27 42.57
N GLN A 158 3.39 -54.09 42.72
CA GLN A 158 3.98 -53.23 43.75
C GLN A 158 4.32 -51.85 43.16
N HIS A 159 4.03 -50.76 43.87
CA HIS A 159 4.34 -49.41 43.35
C HIS A 159 5.74 -48.94 43.78
N CYS A 160 6.57 -48.53 42.82
CA CYS A 160 7.79 -47.78 43.09
C CYS A 160 7.49 -46.27 43.14
N THR A 161 8.42 -45.47 43.68
CA THR A 161 8.26 -44.01 43.82
C THR A 161 8.03 -43.33 42.46
N ASP A 162 8.81 -43.69 41.44
CA ASP A 162 8.70 -43.12 40.10
C ASP A 162 7.35 -43.44 39.44
N GLY A 163 6.86 -44.67 39.60
CA GLY A 163 5.53 -45.07 39.15
C GLY A 163 4.41 -44.30 39.86
N GLY A 164 4.58 -44.02 41.16
CA GLY A 164 3.68 -43.17 41.94
C GLY A 164 3.62 -41.73 41.42
N ASP A 165 4.77 -41.14 41.11
CA ASP A 165 4.87 -39.78 40.57
C ASP A 165 4.23 -39.68 39.17
N LEU A 166 4.42 -40.69 38.32
CA LEU A 166 3.79 -40.76 37.00
C LEU A 166 2.27 -40.92 37.10
N ALA A 167 1.78 -41.77 38.01
CA ALA A 167 0.34 -41.93 38.26
C ALA A 167 -0.28 -40.62 38.78
N HIS A 168 0.38 -39.94 39.73
CA HIS A 168 -0.08 -38.66 40.25
C HIS A 168 -0.13 -37.58 39.15
N ARG A 169 0.89 -37.53 38.29
CA ARG A 169 0.92 -36.62 37.13
C ARG A 169 -0.24 -36.90 36.16
N TYR A 170 -0.53 -38.17 35.87
CA TYR A 170 -1.66 -38.54 35.03
C TYR A 170 -3.01 -38.08 35.62
N VAL A 171 -3.24 -38.29 36.92
CA VAL A 171 -4.46 -37.85 37.60
C VAL A 171 -4.60 -36.32 37.59
N LEU A 172 -3.53 -35.58 37.82
CA LEU A 172 -3.54 -34.11 37.75
C LEU A 172 -3.94 -33.60 36.37
N VAL A 173 -3.39 -34.20 35.30
CA VAL A 173 -3.74 -33.82 33.92
C VAL A 173 -5.21 -34.13 33.63
N CYS A 174 -5.71 -35.30 34.03
CA CYS A 174 -7.13 -35.66 33.91
C CYS A 174 -8.05 -34.61 34.57
N ASN A 175 -7.73 -34.21 35.79
CA ASN A 175 -8.52 -33.23 36.54
C ASN A 175 -8.46 -31.84 35.88
N ALA A 176 -7.30 -31.44 35.36
CA ALA A 176 -7.12 -30.16 34.66
C ALA A 176 -7.93 -30.11 33.35
N GLU A 177 -7.93 -31.18 32.56
CA GLU A 177 -8.74 -31.27 31.34
C GLU A 177 -10.23 -31.19 31.64
N LEU A 178 -10.72 -31.92 32.64
CA LEU A 178 -12.11 -31.84 33.09
C LEU A 178 -12.50 -30.42 33.53
N ALA A 179 -11.62 -29.74 34.27
CA ALA A 179 -11.84 -28.37 34.72
C ALA A 179 -11.89 -27.39 33.52
N ARG A 180 -11.02 -27.56 32.53
CA ARG A 180 -11.03 -26.76 31.30
C ARG A 180 -12.32 -26.95 30.52
N GLU A 181 -12.78 -28.19 30.32
CA GLU A 181 -14.04 -28.47 29.63
C GLU A 181 -15.23 -27.83 30.34
N LYS A 182 -15.28 -27.91 31.68
CA LYS A 182 -16.31 -27.23 32.48
C LYS A 182 -16.25 -25.70 32.37
N ALA A 183 -15.06 -25.13 32.20
CA ALA A 183 -14.87 -23.68 32.09
C ALA A 183 -15.21 -23.11 30.70
N LYS A 184 -15.09 -23.89 29.62
CA LYS A 184 -15.39 -23.45 28.24
C LYS A 184 -16.75 -22.78 28.06
N PRO A 185 -17.90 -23.36 28.49
CA PRO A 185 -19.20 -22.71 28.31
C PRO A 185 -19.32 -21.40 29.10
N ILE A 186 -18.70 -21.33 30.28
CA ILE A 186 -18.66 -20.13 31.12
C ILE A 186 -17.89 -19.02 30.41
N ALA A 187 -16.69 -19.34 29.93
CA ALA A 187 -15.85 -18.40 29.19
C ALA A 187 -16.55 -17.91 27.90
N ARG A 188 -17.22 -18.82 27.18
CA ARG A 188 -17.98 -18.48 25.97
C ARG A 188 -19.14 -17.54 26.28
N ARG A 189 -19.88 -17.79 27.37
CA ARG A 189 -20.97 -16.91 27.83
C ARG A 189 -20.45 -15.52 28.17
N ALA A 190 -19.37 -15.42 28.95
CA ALA A 190 -18.76 -14.14 29.32
C ALA A 190 -18.25 -13.36 28.08
N GLN A 191 -17.65 -14.06 27.11
CA GLN A 191 -17.23 -13.46 25.85
C GLN A 191 -18.43 -12.88 25.07
N TRP A 192 -19.55 -13.62 25.04
CA TRP A 192 -20.75 -13.17 24.36
C TRP A 192 -21.40 -11.99 25.05
N GLU A 193 -21.48 -12.01 26.38
CA GLU A 193 -21.99 -10.89 27.18
C GLU A 193 -21.22 -9.59 26.93
N LYS A 194 -19.88 -9.67 26.82
CA LYS A 194 -19.04 -8.53 26.47
C LYS A 194 -19.32 -7.97 25.07
N THR A 195 -19.64 -8.84 24.12
CA THR A 195 -19.78 -8.47 22.69
C THR A 195 -21.23 -8.14 22.32
N ALA A 196 -22.21 -8.60 23.10
CA ALA A 196 -23.63 -8.47 22.83
C ALA A 196 -24.13 -7.02 22.67
N PRO A 197 -23.65 -6.01 23.42
CA PRO A 197 -24.03 -4.62 23.17
C PRO A 197 -23.61 -4.12 21.79
N ALA A 198 -22.35 -4.36 21.39
CA ALA A 198 -21.84 -3.93 20.10
C ALA A 198 -22.56 -4.60 18.92
N VAL A 199 -22.96 -5.88 19.09
CA VAL A 199 -23.79 -6.59 18.11
C VAL A 199 -25.16 -5.93 18.01
N ARG A 200 -25.83 -5.65 19.14
CA ARG A 200 -27.12 -4.95 19.15
C ARG A 200 -27.04 -3.58 18.50
N ASP A 201 -26.01 -2.78 18.79
CA ASP A 201 -25.81 -1.47 18.16
C ASP A 201 -25.58 -1.56 16.65
N ALA A 202 -24.89 -2.61 16.20
CA ALA A 202 -24.72 -2.88 14.76
C ALA A 202 -26.04 -3.34 14.10
N ASP A 203 -26.88 -4.09 14.82
CA ASP A 203 -28.19 -4.51 14.35
C ASP A 203 -29.17 -3.33 14.27
N THR A 204 -29.21 -2.47 15.31
CA THR A 204 -30.02 -1.24 15.30
C THR A 204 -29.64 -0.34 14.14
N ARG A 205 -28.34 -0.10 13.91
CA ARG A 205 -27.88 0.70 12.76
C ARG A 205 -28.23 0.08 11.41
N ARG A 206 -28.32 -1.24 11.32
CA ARG A 206 -28.80 -1.93 10.11
C ARG A 206 -30.31 -1.77 9.93
N ALA A 207 -31.07 -1.78 11.01
CA ALA A 207 -32.53 -1.56 10.98
C ALA A 207 -32.90 -0.10 10.69
N ASP A 208 -32.09 0.86 11.12
CA ASP A 208 -32.28 2.30 10.92
C ASP A 208 -31.90 2.78 9.50
N ILE A 209 -31.54 1.86 8.60
CA ILE A 209 -31.45 2.14 7.17
C ILE A 209 -32.84 2.63 6.72
N LEU A 210 -32.96 3.92 6.42
CA LEU A 210 -34.19 4.61 6.01
C LEU A 210 -34.96 3.77 4.98
N ALA A 211 -36.28 3.66 5.14
CA ALA A 211 -37.15 3.07 4.12
C ALA A 211 -36.88 3.75 2.76
N GLY A 212 -36.29 3.02 1.82
CA GLY A 212 -35.83 3.52 0.51
C GLY A 212 -34.32 3.53 0.31
N SER A 213 -33.52 3.38 1.36
CA SER A 213 -32.09 3.07 1.25
C SER A 213 -31.94 1.57 1.08
N ALA A 214 -32.25 1.05 -0.11
CA ALA A 214 -31.81 -0.30 -0.43
C ALA A 214 -30.28 -0.37 -0.24
N PRO A 215 -29.71 -1.44 0.35
CA PRO A 215 -28.30 -1.73 0.15
C PRO A 215 -28.09 -1.60 -1.35
N ALA A 216 -27.14 -0.76 -1.80
CA ALA A 216 -26.93 -0.49 -3.22
C ALA A 216 -27.06 -1.81 -3.96
N GLU A 217 -28.18 -2.01 -4.65
CA GLU A 217 -28.48 -3.31 -5.24
C GLU A 217 -27.27 -3.56 -6.12
N GLY A 218 -26.50 -4.60 -5.77
CA GLY A 218 -25.41 -5.03 -6.62
C GLY A 218 -25.99 -5.16 -8.02
N PRO A 219 -25.25 -4.80 -9.07
CA PRO A 219 -25.77 -4.80 -10.43
C PRO A 219 -26.56 -6.08 -10.65
N ASP A 220 -27.82 -5.94 -11.08
CA ASP A 220 -28.80 -7.02 -11.13
C ASP A 220 -28.15 -8.22 -11.83
N VAL A 221 -27.80 -9.24 -11.03
CA VAL A 221 -27.02 -10.36 -11.52
C VAL A 221 -28.01 -11.31 -12.17
N PRO A 222 -27.85 -11.65 -13.46
CA PRO A 222 -28.74 -12.59 -14.11
C PRO A 222 -28.78 -13.90 -13.31
N LEU A 223 -29.96 -14.22 -12.76
CA LEU A 223 -30.18 -15.47 -12.03
C LEU A 223 -30.14 -16.68 -12.98
N ALA A 224 -30.31 -16.44 -14.27
CA ALA A 224 -30.16 -17.42 -15.33
C ALA A 224 -28.91 -17.13 -16.17
N PRO A 225 -28.19 -18.17 -16.61
CA PRO A 225 -27.06 -18.00 -17.52
C PRO A 225 -27.54 -17.46 -18.88
N VAL A 226 -26.77 -16.53 -19.46
CA VAL A 226 -27.06 -15.93 -20.78
C VAL A 226 -27.02 -16.98 -21.91
N ASP A 227 -26.23 -18.03 -21.74
CA ASP A 227 -26.15 -19.18 -22.66
C ASP A 227 -26.19 -20.49 -21.86
N GLU A 228 -27.34 -21.15 -21.89
CA GLU A 228 -27.59 -22.41 -21.20
C GLU A 228 -26.65 -23.54 -21.66
N LYS A 229 -26.31 -23.59 -22.94
CA LYS A 229 -25.45 -24.67 -23.49
C LYS A 229 -24.02 -24.50 -23.00
N THR A 230 -23.51 -23.28 -23.02
CA THR A 230 -22.17 -22.97 -22.51
C THR A 230 -22.09 -23.17 -20.99
N PHE A 231 -23.14 -22.78 -20.26
CA PHE A 231 -23.25 -23.01 -18.82
C PHE A 231 -23.27 -24.51 -18.48
N ALA A 232 -24.11 -25.30 -19.15
CA ALA A 232 -24.22 -26.74 -18.93
C ALA A 232 -22.90 -27.47 -19.20
N ARG A 233 -22.20 -27.12 -20.30
CA ARG A 233 -20.88 -27.69 -20.61
C ARG A 233 -19.86 -27.41 -19.50
N ARG A 234 -19.84 -26.18 -18.98
CA ARG A 234 -18.92 -25.77 -17.91
C ARG A 234 -19.24 -26.43 -16.56
N GLN A 235 -20.53 -26.58 -16.22
CA GLN A 235 -20.95 -27.31 -15.02
C GLN A 235 -20.54 -28.79 -15.07
N ALA A 236 -20.73 -29.44 -16.23
CA ALA A 236 -20.28 -30.83 -16.43
C ALA A 236 -18.76 -30.98 -16.31
N GLU A 237 -17.99 -29.99 -16.78
CA GLU A 237 -16.53 -29.98 -16.65
C GLU A 237 -16.07 -29.80 -15.21
N LEU A 238 -16.67 -28.86 -14.47
CA LEU A 238 -16.39 -28.66 -13.06
C LEU A 238 -16.72 -29.90 -12.22
N GLY A 239 -17.85 -30.56 -12.50
CA GLY A 239 -18.22 -31.81 -11.83
C GLY A 239 -17.15 -32.91 -12.00
N ARG A 240 -16.58 -33.04 -13.21
CA ARG A 240 -15.46 -33.97 -13.46
C ARG A 240 -14.21 -33.59 -12.67
N GLN A 241 -13.88 -32.30 -12.59
CA GLN A 241 -12.71 -31.82 -11.83
C GLN A 241 -12.86 -32.07 -10.32
N TYR A 242 -14.05 -31.85 -9.76
CA TYR A 242 -14.31 -32.15 -8.35
C TYR A 242 -14.24 -33.64 -8.05
N ALA A 243 -14.84 -34.49 -8.89
CA ALA A 243 -14.77 -35.93 -8.74
C ALA A 243 -13.31 -36.44 -8.78
N ALA A 244 -12.50 -35.90 -9.70
CA ALA A 244 -11.08 -36.23 -9.78
C ALA A 244 -10.31 -35.81 -8.51
N ARG A 245 -10.57 -34.61 -7.97
CA ARG A 245 -9.94 -34.13 -6.72
C ARG A 245 -10.31 -34.97 -5.51
N THR A 246 -11.57 -35.36 -5.38
CA THR A 246 -12.03 -36.20 -4.26
C THR A 246 -11.47 -37.62 -4.35
N ALA A 247 -11.23 -38.15 -5.55
CA ALA A 247 -10.61 -39.46 -5.73
C ALA A 247 -9.09 -39.47 -5.40
N THR A 248 -8.45 -38.31 -5.43
CA THR A 248 -7.02 -38.15 -5.11
C THR A 248 -6.73 -37.74 -3.66
N ALA A 249 -7.76 -37.50 -2.85
CA ALA A 249 -7.67 -37.13 -1.43
C ALA A 249 -8.05 -38.33 -0.55
#